data_AF-A0A930ZKN4-F1
#
_entry.id   AF-A0A930ZKN4-F1
#
_cell.length_a   1.000
_cell.length_b   1.000
_cell.length_c   1.000
_cell.angle_alpha   90.00
_cell.angle_beta   90.00
_cell.angle_gamma   90.00
#
_symmetry.space_group_name_H-M   'P 1'
#
loop_
_entity.id
_entity.type
_entity.pdbx_description
1 polymer ?
#
loop_
_entity_poly.entity_id
_entity_poly.type
_entity_poly.pdbx_seq_one_letter_code
_entity_poly.pdbx_strand_id
1 'polypeptide(L)'
;MRWIKWPTAMLLVAAVVITAVIWLGRSNQAAPGQTVQSGRAASGATTQTSEGGGVTVVVKWAGKDVGPVFKVTMDTHSVDLDGYDLTRLSTLRTDDGREALPLTWDAPKGGHHREGKLTFSANALDGKPLVGTDTKGLELIIYDVAGVAQRSFKWIP
;
A
#
# COMPACT_ATOMS: atom_id res chain seq x y z
N MET A 1 37.20 -2.67 -59.49
CA MET A 1 37.55 -1.63 -58.51
C MET A 1 38.43 -2.22 -57.41
N ARG A 2 39.59 -1.58 -57.21
CA ARG A 2 40.45 -1.46 -56.01
C ARG A 2 40.80 -2.70 -55.15
N TRP A 3 42.11 -2.90 -55.09
CA TRP A 3 42.90 -3.84 -54.31
C TRP A 3 43.12 -3.30 -52.88
N ILE A 4 43.38 -4.16 -51.89
CA ILE A 4 44.68 -4.32 -51.15
C ILE A 4 44.52 -5.11 -49.84
N LYS A 5 45.62 -5.78 -49.44
CA LYS A 5 45.75 -6.92 -48.53
C LYS A 5 46.17 -6.54 -47.08
N TRP A 6 45.69 -7.34 -46.10
CA TRP A 6 46.34 -8.05 -44.95
C TRP A 6 47.49 -7.37 -44.16
N PRO A 7 47.66 -7.54 -42.81
CA PRO A 7 47.99 -8.85 -42.22
C PRO A 7 47.69 -9.13 -40.71
N THR A 8 47.90 -10.41 -40.34
CA THR A 8 48.42 -10.97 -39.05
C THR A 8 47.77 -10.56 -37.72
N ALA A 9 47.08 -11.47 -37.02
CA ALA A 9 47.61 -12.50 -36.10
C ALA A 9 48.10 -11.96 -34.75
N MET A 10 47.46 -12.39 -33.67
CA MET A 10 48.14 -12.93 -32.49
C MET A 10 47.15 -13.67 -31.58
N LEU A 11 47.39 -14.98 -31.43
CA LEU A 11 46.93 -15.79 -30.30
C LEU A 11 47.55 -15.25 -29.01
N LEU A 12 46.82 -15.30 -27.90
CA LEU A 12 47.39 -15.76 -26.63
C LEU A 12 46.32 -16.46 -25.78
N VAL A 13 46.61 -17.73 -25.51
CA VAL A 13 45.97 -18.58 -24.51
C VAL A 13 46.55 -18.22 -23.15
N ALA A 14 45.71 -18.13 -22.11
CA ALA A 14 46.14 -18.39 -20.75
C ALA A 14 44.98 -19.05 -19.98
N ALA A 15 44.98 -20.38 -19.97
CA ALA A 15 44.29 -21.15 -18.96
C ALA A 15 45.15 -21.13 -17.69
N VAL A 16 44.57 -20.73 -16.56
CA VAL A 16 45.08 -21.11 -15.24
C VAL A 16 43.91 -21.71 -14.47
N VAL A 17 43.92 -23.04 -14.45
CA VAL A 17 43.18 -23.87 -13.52
C VAL A 17 43.94 -23.82 -12.19
N ILE A 18 43.29 -23.34 -11.14
CA ILE A 18 43.66 -23.72 -9.77
C ILE A 18 42.38 -24.13 -9.05
N THR A 19 42.21 -25.44 -8.92
CA THR A 19 41.25 -26.09 -8.04
C THR A 19 41.92 -26.42 -6.71
N ALA A 20 41.36 -25.93 -5.60
CA ALA A 20 41.44 -26.48 -4.23
C ALA A 20 40.86 -25.40 -3.29
N VAL A 21 40.07 -25.64 -2.25
CA VAL A 21 39.60 -26.83 -1.54
C VAL A 21 38.49 -26.30 -0.62
N ILE A 22 37.35 -27.01 -0.57
CA ILE A 22 36.43 -27.17 0.58
C ILE A 22 35.97 -25.89 1.30
N TRP A 23 34.70 -25.50 1.13
CA TRP A 23 33.81 -25.31 2.29
C TRP A 23 32.37 -25.65 1.91
N LEU A 24 31.81 -26.55 2.70
CA LEU A 24 30.46 -27.09 2.64
C LEU A 24 29.49 -26.02 3.16
N GLY A 25 28.60 -25.53 2.31
CA GLY A 25 27.65 -24.49 2.71
C GLY A 25 26.79 -24.00 1.56
N ARG A 26 26.16 -24.92 0.82
CA ARG A 26 25.05 -24.56 -0.08
C ARG A 26 23.84 -24.19 0.77
N SER A 27 23.80 -22.95 1.24
CA SER A 27 22.54 -22.29 1.55
C SER A 27 21.77 -22.21 0.23
N ASN A 28 20.73 -23.05 0.12
CA ASN A 28 19.74 -22.93 -0.93
C ASN A 28 19.19 -21.51 -0.89
N GLN A 29 19.44 -20.77 -1.96
CA GLN A 29 18.86 -19.46 -2.21
C GLN A 29 17.34 -19.63 -2.28
N ALA A 30 16.64 -19.17 -1.25
CA ALA A 30 15.22 -18.89 -1.36
C ALA A 30 15.09 -17.65 -2.26
N ALA A 31 14.37 -17.80 -3.36
CA ALA A 31 13.94 -16.69 -4.20
C ALA A 31 13.19 -15.64 -3.35
N PRO A 32 13.26 -14.34 -3.67
CA PRO A 32 12.42 -13.35 -3.03
C PRO A 32 10.97 -13.55 -3.50
N GLY A 33 10.25 -14.43 -2.81
CA GLY A 33 8.80 -14.42 -2.80
C GLY A 33 8.37 -13.14 -2.09
N GLN A 34 7.64 -12.28 -2.79
CA GLN A 34 6.93 -11.18 -2.18
C GLN A 34 5.99 -11.75 -1.12
N THR A 35 6.40 -11.64 0.14
CA THR A 35 5.47 -11.75 1.25
C THR A 35 4.53 -10.57 1.14
N VAL A 36 3.31 -10.82 0.64
CA VAL A 36 2.18 -9.94 0.92
C VAL A 36 2.03 -9.95 2.43
N GLN A 37 2.66 -8.96 3.07
CA GLN A 37 2.57 -8.77 4.51
C GLN A 37 1.18 -8.21 4.78
N SER A 38 0.22 -9.13 4.87
CA SER A 38 -1.10 -8.85 5.40
C SER A 38 -0.91 -8.50 6.87
N GLY A 39 -0.84 -7.19 7.15
CA GLY A 39 -0.76 -6.67 8.50
C GLY A 39 -1.92 -7.22 9.32
N ARG A 40 -1.59 -7.98 10.37
CA ARG A 40 -2.56 -8.45 11.35
C ARG A 40 -2.99 -7.23 12.16
N ALA A 41 -4.09 -6.60 11.75
CA ALA A 41 -4.76 -5.55 12.51
C ALA A 41 -5.16 -6.13 13.88
N ALA A 42 -4.68 -5.51 14.95
CA ALA A 42 -5.13 -5.83 16.30
C ALA A 42 -6.58 -5.36 16.46
N SER A 43 -7.49 -6.30 16.73
CA SER A 43 -8.88 -6.01 17.10
C SER A 43 -8.91 -5.09 18.32
N GLY A 44 -9.49 -3.91 18.19
CA GLY A 44 -9.66 -2.91 19.26
C GLY A 44 -8.82 -1.64 19.16
N ALA A 45 -7.85 -1.57 18.22
CA ALA A 45 -7.11 -0.32 18.00
C ALA A 45 -7.93 0.66 17.13
N THR A 46 -8.17 1.86 17.66
CA THR A 46 -8.81 2.96 16.90
C THR A 46 -7.96 3.45 15.73
N THR A 47 -6.63 3.24 15.81
CA THR A 47 -5.65 3.57 14.78
C THR A 47 -5.18 2.31 14.06
N GLN A 48 -5.13 2.36 12.75
CA GLN A 48 -4.64 1.31 11.87
C GLN A 48 -3.59 1.91 10.91
N THR A 49 -2.55 1.14 10.56
CA THR A 49 -1.44 1.62 9.73
C THR A 49 -1.21 0.68 8.55
N SER A 50 -0.89 1.24 7.39
CA SER A 50 -0.52 0.52 6.18
C SER A 50 0.70 1.17 5.54
N GLU A 51 1.72 0.37 5.21
CA GLU A 51 2.94 0.82 4.53
C GLU A 51 3.05 0.15 3.17
N GLY A 52 3.64 0.85 2.19
CA GLY A 52 3.90 0.31 0.85
C GLY A 52 4.04 1.41 -0.19
N GLY A 53 4.68 1.13 -1.33
CA GLY A 53 4.86 2.12 -2.40
C GLY A 53 5.63 3.39 -1.99
N GLY A 54 6.41 3.34 -0.89
CA GLY A 54 7.07 4.51 -0.31
C GLY A 54 6.15 5.47 0.45
N VAL A 55 4.92 5.05 0.78
CA VAL A 55 3.95 5.82 1.55
C VAL A 55 3.50 5.04 2.78
N THR A 56 3.49 5.71 3.93
CA THR A 56 2.84 5.24 5.16
C THR A 56 1.49 5.93 5.28
N VAL A 57 0.43 5.14 5.47
CA VAL A 57 -0.94 5.61 5.65
C VAL A 57 -1.42 5.19 7.02
N VAL A 58 -1.76 6.16 7.86
CA VAL A 58 -2.33 5.96 9.19
C VAL A 58 -3.77 6.41 9.18
N VAL A 59 -4.69 5.56 9.64
CA VAL A 59 -6.10 5.86 9.71
C VAL A 59 -6.60 5.68 11.13
N LYS A 60 -7.25 6.71 11.66
CA LYS A 60 -7.92 6.67 12.95
C LYS A 60 -9.43 6.82 12.81
N TRP A 61 -10.17 5.94 13.47
CA TRP A 61 -11.61 6.04 13.64
C TRP A 61 -11.96 6.19 15.12
N ALA A 62 -12.76 7.21 15.45
CA ALA A 62 -13.16 7.52 16.83
C ALA A 62 -14.33 6.65 17.34
N GLY A 63 -14.86 5.76 16.49
CA GLY A 63 -15.95 4.85 16.84
C GLY A 63 -17.32 5.34 16.38
N LYS A 64 -18.35 4.55 16.72
CA LYS A 64 -19.71 4.70 16.21
C LYS A 64 -20.38 6.04 16.54
N ASP A 65 -20.06 6.64 17.69
CA ASP A 65 -20.71 7.87 18.16
C ASP A 65 -20.35 9.09 17.30
N VAL A 66 -19.22 9.05 16.59
CA VAL A 66 -18.79 10.08 15.64
C VAL A 66 -19.29 9.80 14.22
N GLY A 67 -19.80 8.59 13.97
CA GLY A 67 -20.21 8.11 12.65
C GLY A 67 -19.02 7.73 11.76
N PRO A 68 -19.24 7.60 10.44
CA PRO A 68 -18.23 7.10 9.50
C PRO A 68 -17.25 8.22 9.07
N VAL A 69 -16.49 8.71 10.05
CA VAL A 69 -15.52 9.79 9.92
C VAL A 69 -14.13 9.31 10.32
N PHE A 70 -13.17 9.48 9.42
CA PHE A 70 -11.81 8.98 9.61
C PHE A 70 -10.81 10.12 9.54
N LYS A 71 -9.86 10.13 10.48
CA LYS A 71 -8.66 10.93 10.35
C LYS A 71 -7.63 10.10 9.59
N VAL A 72 -7.15 10.61 8.45
CA VAL A 72 -6.17 9.93 7.60
C VAL A 72 -4.92 10.80 7.54
N THR A 73 -3.76 10.20 7.81
CA THR A 73 -2.43 10.81 7.66
C THR A 73 -1.64 9.98 6.65
N MET A 74 -1.04 10.65 5.67
CA MET A 74 -0.24 10.05 4.61
C MET A 74 1.14 10.73 4.61
N ASP A 75 2.18 9.93 4.79
CA ASP A 75 3.57 10.41 4.87
C ASP A 75 4.45 9.69 3.85
N THR A 76 5.34 10.44 3.20
CA THR A 76 6.29 9.92 2.22
C THR A 76 7.52 10.81 2.11
N HIS A 77 8.57 10.29 1.46
CA HIS A 77 9.76 11.06 1.08
C HIS A 77 10.02 11.03 -0.43
N SER A 78 9.14 10.38 -1.22
CA SER A 78 9.39 10.07 -2.63
C SER A 78 8.20 10.31 -3.55
N VAL A 79 7.00 10.50 -3.02
CA VAL A 79 5.76 10.65 -3.80
C VAL A 79 5.15 12.03 -3.57
N ASP A 80 4.59 12.63 -4.61
CA ASP A 80 3.71 13.79 -4.47
C ASP A 80 2.29 13.33 -4.12
N LEU A 81 1.80 13.72 -2.95
CA LEU A 81 0.50 13.30 -2.43
C LEU A 81 -0.65 14.26 -2.80
N ASP A 82 -0.36 15.42 -3.39
CA ASP A 82 -1.38 16.42 -3.72
C ASP A 82 -2.34 15.93 -4.82
N GLY A 83 -1.88 14.99 -5.66
CA GLY A 83 -2.68 14.38 -6.72
C GLY A 83 -3.72 13.36 -6.27
N TYR A 84 -3.63 12.85 -5.03
CA TYR A 84 -4.59 11.88 -4.52
C TYR A 84 -5.84 12.57 -3.96
N ASP A 85 -6.99 12.17 -4.50
CA ASP A 85 -8.31 12.55 -4.01
C ASP A 85 -8.98 11.31 -3.40
N LEU A 86 -9.00 11.25 -2.06
CA LEU A 86 -9.55 10.11 -1.36
C LEU A 86 -11.08 10.00 -1.50
N THR A 87 -11.78 11.04 -1.99
CA THR A 87 -13.20 10.93 -2.34
C THR A 87 -13.44 10.04 -3.57
N ARG A 88 -12.41 9.82 -4.38
CA ARG A 88 -12.48 8.99 -5.59
C ARG A 88 -11.78 7.65 -5.43
N LEU A 89 -10.98 7.51 -4.37
CA LEU A 89 -10.10 6.39 -4.13
C LEU A 89 -10.47 5.61 -2.87
N SER A 90 -11.67 5.80 -2.33
CA SER A 90 -12.04 5.11 -1.09
C SER A 90 -13.45 4.51 -1.14
N THR A 91 -13.63 3.44 -0.37
CA THR A 91 -14.93 2.83 -0.10
C THR A 91 -14.98 2.40 1.35
N LEU A 92 -16.13 2.57 1.99
CA LEU A 92 -16.39 2.08 3.33
C LEU A 92 -17.35 0.90 3.26
N ARG A 93 -17.02 -0.20 3.92
CA ARG A 93 -17.81 -1.43 3.93
C ARG A 93 -18.08 -1.89 5.36
N THR A 94 -19.30 -2.36 5.63
CA THR A 94 -19.68 -2.99 6.90
C THR A 94 -19.57 -4.52 6.84
N ASP A 95 -19.61 -5.18 7.99
CA ASP A 95 -19.52 -6.65 8.10
C ASP A 95 -20.64 -7.39 7.35
N ASP A 96 -21.80 -6.77 7.20
CA ASP A 96 -22.94 -7.29 6.43
C ASP A 96 -22.86 -6.99 4.91
N GLY A 97 -21.75 -6.42 4.44
CA GLY A 97 -21.47 -6.17 3.03
C GLY A 97 -22.10 -4.90 2.46
N ARG A 98 -22.75 -4.06 3.27
CA ARG A 98 -23.21 -2.75 2.80
C ARG A 98 -22.03 -1.81 2.60
N GLU A 99 -22.16 -0.94 1.60
CA GLU A 99 -21.12 0.01 1.23
C GLU A 99 -21.63 1.45 1.28
N ALA A 100 -20.71 2.38 1.49
CA ALA A 100 -20.92 3.80 1.33
C ALA A 100 -19.74 4.45 0.61
N LEU A 101 -20.08 5.49 -0.15
CA LEU A 101 -19.11 6.34 -0.83
C LEU A 101 -18.67 7.50 0.08
N PRO A 102 -17.42 7.96 -0.06
CA PRO A 102 -16.94 9.15 0.63
C PRO A 102 -17.66 10.38 0.09
N LEU A 103 -17.91 11.34 0.98
CA LEU A 103 -18.52 12.64 0.67
C LEU A 103 -17.46 13.73 0.56
N THR A 104 -16.49 13.75 1.49
CA THR A 104 -15.47 14.80 1.56
C THR A 104 -14.11 14.24 1.96
N TRP A 105 -13.07 14.83 1.37
CA TRP A 105 -11.68 14.69 1.77
C TRP A 105 -11.15 16.08 2.13
N ASP A 106 -11.30 16.46 3.40
CA ASP A 106 -10.85 17.75 3.91
C ASP A 106 -9.40 17.63 4.39
N ALA A 107 -8.48 17.76 3.45
CA ALA A 107 -7.05 17.71 3.68
C ALA A 107 -6.37 18.81 2.86
N PRO A 108 -5.73 19.80 3.51
CA PRO A 108 -4.89 20.76 2.82
C PRO A 108 -3.87 20.07 1.92
N LYS A 109 -3.44 20.79 0.88
CA LYS A 109 -2.25 20.39 0.13
C LYS A 109 -1.05 20.40 1.07
N GLY A 110 -0.14 19.47 0.85
CA GLY A 110 1.02 19.28 1.72
C GLY A 110 2.19 18.56 1.05
N GLY A 111 2.07 18.22 -0.24
CA GLY A 111 3.13 17.59 -1.01
C GLY A 111 3.46 16.21 -0.46
N HIS A 112 4.49 16.09 0.38
CA HIS A 112 4.99 14.81 0.91
C HIS A 112 4.39 14.41 2.27
N HIS A 113 3.60 15.29 2.88
CA HIS A 113 2.84 15.02 4.10
C HIS A 113 1.42 15.54 3.91
N ARG A 114 0.40 14.68 3.97
CA ARG A 114 -1.00 15.12 3.92
C ARG A 114 -1.80 14.49 5.04
N GLU A 115 -2.56 15.32 5.73
CA GLU A 115 -3.46 14.90 6.79
C GLU A 115 -4.82 15.56 6.61
N GLY A 116 -5.88 14.80 6.89
CA GLY A 116 -7.22 15.35 6.85
C GLY A 116 -8.31 14.41 7.31
N LYS A 117 -9.54 14.88 7.13
CA LYS A 117 -10.75 14.15 7.48
C LYS A 117 -11.40 13.58 6.22
N LEU A 118 -11.53 12.26 6.19
CA LEU A 118 -12.31 11.53 5.20
C LEU A 118 -13.69 11.21 5.79
N THR A 119 -14.74 11.77 5.20
CA THR A 119 -16.12 11.63 5.68
C THR A 119 -16.93 10.83 4.68
N PHE A 120 -17.73 9.87 5.14
CA PHE A 120 -18.65 9.10 4.31
C PHE A 120 -20.10 9.46 4.60
N SER A 121 -21.00 9.02 3.72
CA SER A 121 -22.44 9.06 3.98
C SER A 121 -22.78 8.33 5.28
N ALA A 122 -23.65 8.92 6.09
CA ALA A 122 -24.20 8.27 7.29
C ALA A 122 -25.08 7.06 6.92
N ASN A 123 -25.59 7.01 5.69
CA ASN A 123 -26.41 5.93 5.17
C ASN A 123 -25.66 5.12 4.12
N ALA A 124 -25.91 3.82 4.09
CA ALA A 124 -25.50 2.93 3.01
C ALA A 124 -26.27 3.24 1.72
N LEU A 125 -25.84 2.62 0.61
CA LEU A 125 -26.51 2.77 -0.69
C LEU A 125 -27.98 2.30 -0.69
N ASP A 126 -28.38 1.45 0.26
CA ASP A 126 -29.77 1.00 0.45
C ASP A 126 -30.64 2.00 1.26
N GLY A 127 -30.07 3.13 1.68
CA GLY A 127 -30.75 4.19 2.42
C GLY A 127 -30.80 4.00 3.94
N LYS A 128 -30.29 2.89 4.48
CA LYS A 128 -30.26 2.64 5.94
C LYS A 128 -29.00 3.21 6.59
N PRO A 129 -29.02 3.53 7.89
CA PRO A 129 -27.80 3.93 8.61
C PRO A 129 -26.68 2.92 8.42
N LEU A 130 -25.53 3.38 7.91
CA LEU A 130 -24.37 2.54 7.65
C LEU A 130 -23.74 2.07 8.97
N VAL A 131 -23.50 3.02 9.88
CA VAL A 131 -22.92 2.77 11.21
C VAL A 131 -24.02 2.91 12.25
N GLY A 132 -24.33 1.81 12.95
CA GLY A 132 -25.36 1.76 13.99
C GLY A 132 -25.01 0.76 15.10
N THR A 133 -25.96 0.47 15.98
CA THR A 133 -25.79 -0.49 17.09
C THR A 133 -25.47 -1.90 16.61
N ASP A 134 -25.93 -2.25 15.41
CA ASP A 134 -25.82 -3.60 14.86
C ASP A 134 -24.58 -3.78 13.97
N THR A 135 -23.81 -2.72 13.73
CA THR A 135 -22.55 -2.78 12.97
C THR A 135 -21.49 -3.47 13.81
N LYS A 136 -21.00 -4.62 13.38
CA LYS A 136 -20.00 -5.44 14.10
C LYS A 136 -18.62 -5.35 13.50
N GLY A 137 -18.52 -4.81 12.30
CA GLY A 137 -17.25 -4.59 11.62
C GLY A 137 -17.34 -3.44 10.64
N LEU A 138 -16.22 -2.73 10.51
CA LEU A 138 -16.06 -1.65 9.56
C LEU A 138 -14.72 -1.80 8.85
N GLU A 139 -14.73 -1.70 7.53
CA GLU A 139 -13.55 -1.77 6.67
C GLU A 139 -13.48 -0.52 5.79
N LEU A 140 -12.47 0.31 6.03
CA LEU A 140 -12.09 1.36 5.08
C LEU A 140 -11.11 0.78 4.07
N ILE A 141 -11.44 0.94 2.80
CA ILE A 141 -10.59 0.54 1.69
C ILE A 141 -10.13 1.79 0.95
N ILE A 142 -8.81 1.93 0.76
CA ILE A 142 -8.19 3.01 -0.03
C ILE A 142 -7.44 2.37 -1.21
N TYR A 143 -7.70 2.86 -2.41
CA TYR A 143 -7.19 2.31 -3.67
C TYR A 143 -6.08 3.15 -4.27
N ASP A 144 -5.18 2.50 -5.00
CA ASP A 144 -4.23 3.08 -5.95
C ASP A 144 -3.37 4.25 -5.43
N VAL A 145 -3.04 4.23 -4.13
CA VAL A 145 -2.08 5.19 -3.55
C VAL A 145 -0.66 4.67 -3.69
N ALA A 146 0.14 5.36 -4.49
CA ALA A 146 1.56 5.07 -4.76
C ALA A 146 1.81 3.66 -5.29
N GLY A 147 0.96 3.22 -6.24
CA GLY A 147 1.09 1.91 -6.89
C GLY A 147 0.68 0.71 -6.01
N VAL A 148 0.19 0.95 -4.79
CA VAL A 148 -0.46 -0.08 -3.98
C VAL A 148 -1.93 -0.14 -4.37
N ALA A 149 -2.34 -1.24 -5.01
CA ALA A 149 -3.69 -1.41 -5.55
C ALA A 149 -4.79 -1.21 -4.48
N GLN A 150 -4.57 -1.74 -3.26
CA GLN A 150 -5.53 -1.63 -2.18
C GLN A 150 -4.86 -1.62 -0.80
N ARG A 151 -5.33 -0.74 0.08
CA ARG A 151 -5.05 -0.72 1.52
C ARG A 151 -6.36 -0.91 2.28
N SER A 152 -6.37 -1.84 3.22
CA SER A 152 -7.57 -2.19 4.02
C SER A 152 -7.30 -1.91 5.50
N PHE A 153 -8.19 -1.13 6.13
CA PHE A 153 -8.17 -0.81 7.54
C PHE A 153 -9.44 -1.32 8.19
N LYS A 154 -9.33 -2.17 9.21
CA LYS A 154 -10.47 -2.90 9.80
C LYS A 154 -10.63 -2.59 11.28
N TRP A 155 -11.87 -2.39 11.69
CA TRP A 155 -12.26 -2.20 13.09
C TRP A 155 -13.40 -3.13 13.47
N ILE A 156 -13.38 -3.58 14.72
CA ILE A 156 -14.48 -4.27 15.38
C ILE A 156 -14.96 -3.28 16.47
N PRO A 157 -16.01 -2.49 16.19
CA PRO A 157 -16.48 -1.42 17.08
C PRO A 157 -17.18 -1.90 18.35
#